data_AF-A0A1M6V9S2-F1
#
_entry.id   AF-A0A1M6V9S2-F1
#
_cell.length_a   1.000
_cell.length_b   1.000
_cell.length_c   1.000
_cell.angle_alpha   90.00
_cell.angle_beta   90.00
_cell.angle_gamma   90.00
#
_symmetry.space_group_name_H-M   'P 1'
#
loop_
_entity.id
_entity.type
_entity.pdbx_description
1 polymer ?
#
loop_
_entity_poly.entity_id
_entity_poly.type
_entity_poly.pdbx_seq_one_letter_code
_entity_poly.pdbx_strand_id
1 'polypeptide(L)'
;MMTLLVLRTRLQSLYQKHEIYLKPIFKFIIAIIVFETINANIGYDGHLKQMPIILALSLLCAFTPSAILVLFAALVSFLHIYSVSVILSAIILILFIVMYALFLRFTPKLGFVVLAVPILFYLKIPYAVPLLLGVFSTPVAIVPTCLGVMIYYLLHIIKEAAAIQVNVSLEDTMTIYTYVVNGIKDNSQLLTALVVFSVTLLITWLVWRMKFDYSHEIAIAAGCLTNIFGFLISSLKFNNTEQIGTMIIGTVISGIIVFLIQFFHLSLDYSAVEHVQFEDDDYYYYVKAIPKINVTTPQVNVKRFNTQKTQIPGGHFPDDTFTDEEDFEDEE
;
A
#
# COMPACT_ATOMS: atom_id res chain seq x y z
N MET A 1 -4.65 2.19 -25.99
CA MET A 1 -3.74 3.03 -25.16
C MET A 1 -4.41 4.33 -24.71
N MET A 2 -4.93 5.17 -25.62
CA MET A 2 -5.64 6.42 -25.25
C MET A 2 -6.82 6.21 -24.28
N THR A 3 -7.62 5.16 -24.44
CA THR A 3 -8.77 4.90 -23.55
C THR A 3 -8.39 4.63 -22.08
N LEU A 4 -7.28 3.90 -21.85
CA LEU A 4 -6.78 3.62 -20.50
C LEU A 4 -6.24 4.89 -19.83
N LEU A 5 -5.59 5.75 -20.61
CA LEU A 5 -5.07 7.02 -20.12
C LEU A 5 -6.18 8.02 -19.80
N VAL A 6 -7.23 8.10 -20.63
CA VAL A 6 -8.44 8.91 -20.33
C VAL A 6 -9.14 8.38 -19.08
N LEU A 7 -9.25 7.06 -18.92
CA LEU A 7 -9.83 6.45 -17.72
C LEU A 7 -9.02 6.80 -16.47
N ARG A 8 -7.69 6.72 -16.53
CA ARG A 8 -6.77 7.12 -15.46
C ARG A 8 -7.00 8.58 -15.03
N THR A 9 -7.02 9.51 -15.99
CA THR A 9 -7.24 10.93 -15.69
C THR A 9 -8.60 11.19 -15.05
N ARG A 10 -9.66 10.52 -15.52
CA ARG A 10 -11.00 10.61 -14.91
C ARG A 10 -11.05 10.05 -13.48
N LEU A 11 -10.39 8.93 -13.23
CA LEU A 11 -10.31 8.34 -11.89
C LEU A 11 -9.54 9.23 -10.92
N GLN A 12 -8.41 9.79 -11.36
CA GLN A 12 -7.62 10.73 -10.56
C GLN A 12 -8.39 11.99 -10.22
N SER A 13 -9.09 12.59 -11.19
CA SER A 13 -9.88 13.80 -10.93
C SER A 13 -11.06 13.52 -9.99
N LEU A 14 -11.71 12.36 -10.11
CA LEU A 14 -12.77 11.93 -9.19
C LEU A 14 -12.24 11.75 -7.76
N TYR A 15 -11.07 11.13 -7.61
CA TYR A 15 -10.40 10.95 -6.32
C TYR A 15 -10.05 12.29 -5.68
N GLN A 16 -9.43 13.20 -6.43
CA GLN A 16 -9.05 14.54 -5.95
C GLN A 16 -10.27 15.37 -5.55
N LYS A 17 -11.35 15.32 -6.34
CA LYS A 17 -12.59 16.05 -6.05
C LYS A 17 -13.27 15.58 -4.76
N HIS A 18 -13.15 14.30 -4.42
CA HIS A 18 -13.81 13.70 -3.25
C HIS A 18 -12.84 13.22 -2.17
N GLU A 19 -11.59 13.72 -2.14
CA GLU A 19 -10.54 13.22 -1.22
C GLU A 19 -11.01 13.28 0.24
N ILE A 20 -11.72 14.34 0.62
CA ILE A 20 -12.23 14.57 1.99
C ILE A 20 -13.11 13.41 2.46
N TYR A 21 -13.94 12.85 1.57
CA TYR A 21 -14.84 11.74 1.90
C TYR A 21 -14.20 10.37 1.66
N LEU A 22 -13.45 10.22 0.57
CA LEU A 22 -12.85 8.93 0.19
C LEU A 22 -11.74 8.51 1.15
N LYS A 23 -10.97 9.45 1.69
CA LYS A 23 -9.83 9.13 2.57
C LYS A 23 -10.25 8.47 3.88
N PRO A 24 -11.25 8.98 4.64
CA PRO A 24 -11.82 8.24 5.78
C PRO A 24 -12.40 6.88 5.41
N ILE A 25 -13.10 6.77 4.27
CA ILE A 25 -13.69 5.49 3.82
C ILE A 25 -12.60 4.45 3.56
N PHE A 26 -11.52 4.80 2.85
CA PHE A 26 -10.41 3.88 2.63
C PHE A 26 -9.72 3.49 3.94
N LYS A 27 -9.52 4.45 4.86
CA LYS A 27 -8.97 4.15 6.19
C LYS A 27 -9.86 3.20 6.98
N PHE A 28 -11.18 3.37 6.92
CA PHE A 28 -12.15 2.49 7.56
C PHE A 28 -12.04 1.06 7.04
N ILE A 29 -12.01 0.88 5.71
CA ILE A 29 -11.87 -0.43 5.07
C ILE A 29 -10.53 -1.07 5.46
N ILE A 30 -9.43 -0.32 5.43
CA ILE A 30 -8.11 -0.81 5.84
C ILE A 30 -8.13 -1.23 7.31
N ALA A 31 -8.75 -0.45 8.20
CA ALA A 31 -8.84 -0.79 9.61
C ALA A 31 -9.64 -2.07 9.85
N ILE A 32 -10.76 -2.27 9.14
CA ILE A 32 -11.52 -3.53 9.20
C ILE A 32 -10.62 -4.71 8.78
N ILE A 33 -9.93 -4.60 7.64
CA ILE A 33 -9.03 -5.66 7.16
C ILE A 33 -7.95 -5.98 8.21
N VAL A 34 -7.36 -4.95 8.83
CA VAL A 34 -6.34 -5.11 9.87
C VAL A 34 -6.92 -5.89 11.06
N PHE A 35 -8.05 -5.46 11.62
CA PHE A 35 -8.63 -6.10 12.80
C PHE A 35 -9.17 -7.51 12.50
N GLU A 36 -9.79 -7.73 11.34
CA GLU A 36 -10.21 -9.06 10.90
C GLU A 36 -9.01 -10.00 10.72
N THR A 37 -7.90 -9.50 10.16
CA THR A 37 -6.68 -10.31 10.00
C THR A 37 -6.08 -10.68 11.36
N ILE A 38 -6.08 -9.75 12.32
CA ILE A 38 -5.66 -10.01 13.69
C ILE A 38 -6.56 -11.10 14.32
N ASN A 39 -7.87 -10.95 14.20
CA ASN A 39 -8.85 -11.90 14.74
C ASN A 39 -8.75 -13.29 14.09
N ALA A 40 -8.48 -13.36 12.79
CA ALA A 40 -8.29 -14.62 12.07
C ALA A 40 -7.00 -15.35 12.49
N ASN A 41 -5.96 -14.62 12.88
CA ASN A 41 -4.67 -15.20 13.26
C ASN A 41 -4.58 -15.53 14.76
N ILE A 42 -4.93 -14.58 15.62
CA ILE A 42 -4.76 -14.62 17.08
C ILE A 42 -6.04 -14.27 17.85
N GLY A 43 -7.24 -14.47 17.27
CA GLY A 43 -8.52 -14.14 17.90
C GLY A 43 -8.94 -15.08 19.04
N TYR A 44 -8.14 -15.13 20.11
CA TYR A 44 -8.37 -15.98 21.27
C TYR A 44 -9.50 -15.49 22.19
N ASP A 45 -9.66 -14.16 22.28
CA ASP A 45 -10.72 -13.53 23.07
C ASP A 45 -11.99 -13.37 22.24
N GLY A 46 -13.06 -14.05 22.66
CA GLY A 46 -14.36 -14.01 21.99
C GLY A 46 -15.08 -12.66 22.09
N HIS A 47 -14.76 -11.81 23.07
CA HIS A 47 -15.33 -10.47 23.19
C HIS A 47 -14.76 -9.54 22.12
N LEU A 48 -13.43 -9.51 21.98
CA LEU A 48 -12.74 -8.64 20.99
C LEU A 48 -13.06 -9.00 19.54
N LYS A 49 -13.47 -10.25 19.29
CA LYS A 49 -13.88 -10.73 17.96
C LYS A 49 -15.29 -10.26 17.57
N GLN A 50 -16.08 -9.70 18.49
CA GLN A 50 -17.44 -9.31 18.17
C GLN A 50 -17.48 -8.20 17.11
N MET A 51 -18.30 -8.41 16.08
CA MET A 51 -18.45 -7.47 14.95
C MET A 51 -18.68 -6.02 15.37
N PRO A 52 -19.51 -5.69 16.39
CA PRO A 52 -19.68 -4.31 16.84
C PRO A 52 -18.38 -3.66 17.32
N ILE A 53 -17.49 -4.41 17.99
CA ILE A 53 -16.22 -3.88 18.49
C ILE A 53 -15.27 -3.58 17.33
N ILE A 54 -15.17 -4.51 16.37
CA ILE A 54 -14.36 -4.34 15.16
C ILE A 54 -14.81 -3.10 14.38
N LEU A 55 -16.13 -2.95 14.18
CA LEU A 55 -16.70 -1.82 13.46
C LEU A 55 -16.49 -0.50 14.21
N ALA A 56 -16.71 -0.47 15.53
CA ALA A 56 -16.50 0.73 16.33
C ALA A 56 -15.03 1.20 16.30
N LEU A 57 -14.10 0.27 16.47
CA LEU A 57 -12.67 0.57 16.46
C LEU A 57 -12.20 1.01 15.06
N SER A 58 -12.69 0.35 14.01
CA SER A 58 -12.42 0.72 12.62
C SER A 58 -12.95 2.12 12.30
N LEU A 59 -14.14 2.47 12.79
CA LEU A 59 -14.74 3.79 12.59
C LEU A 59 -13.92 4.87 13.28
N LEU A 60 -13.43 4.62 14.49
CA LEU A 60 -12.51 5.52 15.19
C LEU A 60 -11.20 5.71 14.39
N CYS A 61 -10.65 4.62 13.85
CA CYS A 61 -9.46 4.65 12.98
C CYS A 61 -9.68 5.46 11.68
N ALA A 62 -10.92 5.54 11.17
CA ALA A 62 -11.23 6.24 9.93
C ALA A 62 -10.93 7.74 10.01
N PHE A 63 -11.21 8.35 11.17
CA PHE A 63 -11.07 9.79 11.40
C PHE A 63 -9.75 10.19 12.07
N THR A 64 -8.93 9.22 12.47
CA THR A 64 -7.69 9.48 13.21
C THR A 64 -6.43 9.36 12.33
N PRO A 65 -5.27 9.88 12.80
CA PRO A 65 -3.99 9.64 12.15
C PRO A 65 -3.67 8.14 12.05
N SER A 66 -2.95 7.73 11.00
CA SER A 66 -2.57 6.33 10.78
C SER A 66 -1.79 5.72 11.94
N ALA A 67 -1.08 6.53 12.73
CA ALA A 67 -0.39 6.09 13.95
C ALA A 67 -1.35 5.51 15.00
N ILE A 68 -2.59 6.02 15.09
CA ILE A 68 -3.60 5.52 16.05
C ILE A 68 -4.07 4.12 15.65
N LEU A 69 -4.20 3.85 14.35
CA LEU A 69 -4.47 2.49 13.85
C LEU A 69 -3.35 1.53 14.26
N VAL A 70 -2.08 1.94 14.13
CA VAL A 70 -0.93 1.13 14.60
C VAL A 70 -1.02 0.81 16.09
N LEU A 71 -1.33 1.82 16.90
CA LEU A 71 -1.48 1.65 18.34
C LEU A 71 -2.63 0.69 18.68
N PHE A 72 -3.80 0.87 18.09
CA PHE A 72 -4.93 -0.02 18.34
C PHE A 72 -4.70 -1.45 17.85
N ALA A 73 -4.06 -1.65 16.69
CA ALA A 73 -3.70 -2.97 16.23
C ALA A 73 -2.74 -3.67 17.20
N ALA A 74 -1.74 -2.94 17.72
CA ALA A 74 -0.83 -3.46 18.74
C ALA A 74 -1.57 -3.79 20.05
N LEU A 75 -2.47 -2.90 20.50
CA LEU A 75 -3.27 -3.10 21.71
C LEU A 75 -4.18 -4.33 21.59
N VAL A 76 -4.93 -4.45 20.49
CA VAL A 76 -5.83 -5.60 20.24
C VAL A 76 -5.02 -6.89 20.15
N SER A 77 -3.87 -6.87 19.47
CA SER A 77 -2.97 -8.04 19.41
C SER A 77 -2.46 -8.45 20.80
N PHE A 78 -2.08 -7.48 21.63
CA PHE A 78 -1.66 -7.73 23.01
C PHE A 78 -2.80 -8.33 23.85
N LEU A 79 -4.00 -7.74 23.80
CA LEU A 79 -5.15 -8.21 24.60
C LEU A 79 -5.56 -9.63 24.24
N HIS A 80 -5.56 -9.97 22.94
CA HIS A 80 -5.81 -11.33 22.49
C HIS A 80 -4.83 -12.35 23.08
N ILE A 81 -3.55 -12.03 23.08
CA ILE A 81 -2.52 -12.95 23.59
C ILE A 81 -2.54 -12.99 25.11
N TYR A 82 -2.88 -11.87 25.76
CA TYR A 82 -3.05 -11.80 27.22
C TYR A 82 -4.16 -12.73 27.71
N SER A 83 -5.23 -12.87 26.95
CA SER A 83 -6.32 -13.82 27.22
C SER A 83 -5.85 -15.29 27.29
N VAL A 84 -4.76 -15.63 26.58
CA VAL A 84 -4.17 -16.98 26.60
C VAL A 84 -3.07 -17.11 27.65
N SER A 85 -2.13 -16.17 27.68
CA SER A 85 -0.94 -16.27 28.53
C SER A 85 -0.33 -14.91 28.84
N VAL A 86 -0.18 -14.64 30.14
CA VAL A 86 0.47 -13.42 30.66
C VAL A 86 1.95 -13.35 30.24
N ILE A 87 2.63 -14.49 30.14
CA ILE A 87 4.05 -14.54 29.75
C ILE A 87 4.21 -14.21 28.27
N LEU A 88 3.42 -14.84 27.39
CA LEU A 88 3.47 -14.59 25.95
C LEU A 88 3.09 -13.15 25.61
N SER A 89 2.11 -12.58 26.31
CA SER A 89 1.72 -11.19 26.13
C SER A 89 2.78 -10.20 26.62
N ALA A 90 3.51 -10.50 27.70
CA ALA A 90 4.63 -9.68 28.16
C ALA A 90 5.77 -9.62 27.12
N ILE A 91 6.10 -10.75 26.47
CA ILE A 91 7.11 -10.79 25.40
C ILE A 91 6.70 -9.87 24.25
N ILE A 92 5.43 -9.94 23.81
CA ILE A 92 4.94 -9.10 22.72
C ILE A 92 4.86 -7.62 23.10
N LEU A 93 4.50 -7.32 24.34
CA LEU A 93 4.46 -5.95 24.85
C LEU A 93 5.84 -5.32 24.85
N ILE A 94 6.86 -6.05 25.33
CA ILE A 94 8.26 -5.60 25.30
C ILE A 94 8.68 -5.35 23.85
N LEU A 95 8.36 -6.25 22.91
CA LEU A 95 8.65 -6.06 21.50
C LEU A 95 8.00 -4.77 20.97
N PHE A 96 6.71 -4.55 21.22
CA PHE A 96 6.01 -3.35 20.76
C PHE A 96 6.61 -2.07 21.35
N ILE A 97 7.04 -2.09 22.61
CA ILE A 97 7.75 -0.96 23.24
C ILE A 97 9.10 -0.70 22.55
N VAL A 98 9.90 -1.75 22.35
CA VAL A 98 11.20 -1.65 21.66
C VAL A 98 11.01 -1.10 20.25
N MET A 99 10.01 -1.58 19.52
CA MET A 99 9.68 -1.11 18.18
C MET A 99 9.22 0.35 18.17
N TYR A 100 8.41 0.75 19.15
CA TYR A 100 7.97 2.13 19.28
C TYR A 100 9.17 3.06 19.54
N ALA A 101 10.05 2.67 20.45
CA ALA A 101 11.25 3.42 20.82
C ALA A 101 12.27 3.52 19.68
N LEU A 102 12.52 2.42 18.98
CA LEU A 102 13.52 2.35 17.90
C LEU A 102 13.03 2.97 16.58
N PHE A 103 11.73 2.92 16.29
CA PHE A 103 11.25 3.25 14.95
C PHE A 103 10.07 4.23 14.91
N LEU A 104 8.95 3.92 15.58
CA LEU A 104 7.72 4.69 15.42
C LEU A 104 7.88 6.16 15.87
N ARG A 105 8.77 6.42 16.83
CA ARG A 105 9.13 7.78 17.26
C ARG A 105 9.83 8.60 16.17
N PHE A 106 10.73 7.98 15.41
CA PHE A 106 11.59 8.69 14.45
C PHE A 106 10.95 8.80 13.06
N THR A 107 10.14 7.81 12.66
CA THR A 107 9.51 7.81 11.33
C THR A 107 8.02 7.44 11.39
N PRO A 108 7.16 8.29 11.99
CA PRO A 108 5.73 8.01 12.16
C PRO A 108 5.00 7.78 10.83
N LYS A 109 5.49 8.40 9.74
CA LYS A 109 4.95 8.22 8.38
C LYS A 109 5.08 6.79 7.85
N LEU A 110 6.11 6.05 8.30
CA LEU A 110 6.35 4.66 7.90
C LEU A 110 5.82 3.64 8.91
N GLY A 111 5.18 4.08 10.00
CA GLY A 111 4.63 3.17 11.02
C GLY A 111 3.59 2.19 10.46
N PHE A 112 2.84 2.59 9.43
CA PHE A 112 1.89 1.73 8.74
C PHE A 112 2.54 0.49 8.10
N VAL A 113 3.79 0.58 7.64
CA VAL A 113 4.52 -0.53 6.99
C VAL A 113 4.63 -1.72 7.94
N VAL A 114 4.87 -1.44 9.22
CA VAL A 114 5.03 -2.45 10.26
C VAL A 114 3.79 -3.34 10.40
N LEU A 115 2.58 -2.76 10.23
CA LEU A 115 1.34 -3.53 10.21
C LEU A 115 1.02 -4.15 8.86
N ALA A 116 1.33 -3.44 7.77
CA ALA A 116 1.02 -3.89 6.42
C ALA A 116 1.72 -5.22 6.11
N VAL A 117 2.95 -5.42 6.60
CA VAL A 117 3.74 -6.63 6.36
C VAL A 117 3.01 -7.91 6.86
N PRO A 118 2.68 -8.08 8.15
CA PRO A 118 1.94 -9.26 8.62
C PRO A 118 0.63 -9.52 7.86
N ILE A 119 -0.09 -8.46 7.48
CA ILE A 119 -1.34 -8.57 6.73
C ILE A 119 -1.08 -9.11 5.32
N LEU A 120 -0.07 -8.58 4.63
CA LEU A 120 0.29 -9.03 3.29
C LEU A 120 0.86 -10.46 3.30
N PHE A 121 1.53 -10.89 4.38
CA PHE A 121 1.89 -12.30 4.59
C PHE A 121 0.65 -13.20 4.70
N TYR A 122 -0.37 -12.77 5.43
CA TYR A 122 -1.65 -13.49 5.51
C TYR A 122 -2.33 -13.60 4.13
N LEU A 123 -2.31 -12.52 3.35
CA LEU A 123 -2.85 -12.47 1.98
C LEU A 123 -1.96 -13.15 0.93
N LYS A 124 -0.84 -13.78 1.33
CA LYS A 124 0.13 -14.46 0.44
C LYS A 124 0.78 -13.55 -0.62
N ILE A 125 0.81 -12.25 -0.37
CA ILE A 125 1.48 -11.24 -1.22
C ILE A 125 2.45 -10.34 -0.44
N PRO A 126 3.27 -10.86 0.51
CA PRO A 126 4.20 -10.04 1.28
C PRO A 126 5.29 -9.40 0.41
N TYR A 127 5.54 -9.98 -0.77
CA TYR A 127 6.52 -9.53 -1.75
C TYR A 127 6.24 -8.14 -2.31
N ALA A 128 4.99 -7.64 -2.20
CA ALA A 128 4.61 -6.30 -2.62
C ALA A 128 5.28 -5.21 -1.76
N VAL A 129 5.58 -5.49 -0.49
CA VAL A 129 6.16 -4.51 0.44
C VAL A 129 7.53 -4.01 0.00
N PRO A 130 8.56 -4.87 -0.18
CA PRO A 130 9.88 -4.40 -0.58
C PRO A 130 9.87 -3.73 -1.97
N LEU A 131 8.98 -4.16 -2.88
CA LEU A 131 8.80 -3.54 -4.19
C LEU A 131 8.23 -2.12 -4.07
N LEU A 132 7.12 -1.95 -3.35
CA LEU A 132 6.49 -0.64 -3.16
C LEU A 132 7.41 0.34 -2.43
N LEU A 133 8.11 -0.13 -1.40
CA LEU A 133 9.00 0.73 -0.63
C LEU A 133 10.30 1.04 -1.38
N GLY A 134 10.79 0.13 -2.21
CA GLY A 134 11.92 0.40 -3.10
C GLY A 134 11.59 1.48 -4.13
N VAL A 135 10.34 1.50 -4.63
CA VAL A 135 9.85 2.49 -5.60
C VAL A 135 9.55 3.85 -4.96
N PHE A 136 8.76 3.87 -3.88
CA PHE A 136 8.18 5.10 -3.33
C PHE A 136 8.88 5.63 -2.08
N SER A 137 9.79 4.86 -1.49
CA SER A 137 10.45 5.23 -0.23
C SER A 137 11.96 5.36 -0.36
N THR A 138 12.62 5.53 0.78
CA THR A 138 14.07 5.56 0.90
C THR A 138 14.58 4.23 1.48
N PRO A 139 15.88 3.92 1.37
CA PRO A 139 16.43 2.69 1.96
C PRO A 139 16.22 2.57 3.48
N VAL A 140 15.93 3.69 4.17
CA VAL A 140 15.54 3.70 5.59
C VAL A 140 14.30 2.83 5.85
N ALA A 141 13.45 2.61 4.84
CA ALA A 141 12.27 1.75 4.90
C ALA A 141 12.60 0.24 5.03
N ILE A 142 13.87 -0.17 4.97
CA ILE A 142 14.30 -1.53 5.32
C ILE A 142 13.97 -1.84 6.78
N VAL A 143 14.25 -0.92 7.70
CA VAL A 143 14.02 -1.11 9.15
C VAL A 143 12.56 -1.47 9.49
N PRO A 144 11.53 -0.70 9.08
CA PRO A 144 10.14 -1.05 9.36
C PRO A 144 9.69 -2.33 8.67
N THR A 145 10.25 -2.61 7.48
CA THR A 145 9.95 -3.86 6.76
C THR A 145 10.44 -5.05 7.57
N CYS A 146 11.69 -5.01 8.03
CA CYS A 146 12.27 -6.05 8.90
C CYS A 146 11.50 -6.22 10.20
N LEU A 147 11.13 -5.11 10.85
CA LEU A 147 10.31 -5.13 12.06
C LEU A 147 8.94 -5.78 11.82
N GLY A 148 8.28 -5.47 10.71
CA GLY A 148 7.00 -6.10 10.33
C GLY A 148 7.14 -7.61 10.04
N VAL A 149 8.23 -8.02 9.40
CA VAL A 149 8.53 -9.46 9.18
C VAL A 149 8.74 -10.16 10.52
N MET A 150 9.50 -9.55 11.43
CA MET A 150 9.72 -10.11 12.77
C MET A 150 8.41 -10.27 13.55
N ILE A 151 7.50 -9.29 13.51
CA ILE A 151 6.16 -9.41 14.12
C ILE A 151 5.42 -10.62 13.54
N TYR A 152 5.39 -10.76 12.21
CA TYR A 152 4.66 -11.86 11.57
C TYR A 152 5.13 -13.23 12.06
N TYR A 153 6.44 -13.48 12.01
CA TYR A 153 7.00 -14.76 12.48
C TYR A 153 6.84 -14.94 13.98
N LEU A 154 6.96 -13.88 14.78
CA LEU A 154 6.72 -13.98 16.22
C LEU A 154 5.27 -14.36 16.53
N LEU A 155 4.29 -13.73 15.86
CA LEU A 155 2.88 -14.09 16.01
C LEU A 155 2.62 -15.54 15.61
N HIS A 156 3.31 -16.03 14.58
CA HIS A 156 3.23 -17.43 14.17
C HIS A 156 3.79 -18.38 15.24
N ILE A 157 4.97 -18.10 15.78
CA ILE A 157 5.60 -18.89 16.86
C ILE A 157 4.72 -18.87 18.13
N ILE A 158 4.16 -17.71 18.48
CA ILE A 158 3.25 -17.58 19.63
C ILE A 158 1.98 -18.41 19.41
N LYS A 159 1.46 -18.43 18.19
CA LYS A 159 0.30 -19.25 17.85
C LYS A 159 0.58 -20.74 18.04
N GLU A 160 1.75 -21.21 17.63
CA GLU A 160 2.21 -22.59 17.85
C GLU A 160 2.43 -22.88 19.34
N ALA A 161 3.10 -21.96 20.06
CA ALA A 161 3.33 -22.08 21.50
C ALA A 161 2.02 -22.15 22.31
N ALA A 162 1.03 -21.33 21.94
CA ALA A 162 -0.30 -21.34 22.55
C ALA A 162 -1.01 -22.69 22.35
N ALA A 163 -0.84 -23.32 21.17
CA ALA A 163 -1.42 -24.65 20.91
C ALA A 163 -0.76 -25.75 21.75
N ILE A 164 0.55 -25.63 22.03
CA ILE A 164 1.27 -26.55 22.92
C ILE A 164 0.80 -26.37 24.37
N GLN A 165 0.62 -25.13 24.83
CA GLN A 165 0.23 -24.82 26.21
C GLN A 165 -1.16 -25.37 26.59
N VAL A 166 -2.09 -25.51 25.64
CA VAL A 166 -3.38 -26.18 25.87
C VAL A 166 -3.22 -27.65 26.27
N ASN A 167 -2.06 -28.27 25.97
CA ASN A 167 -1.80 -29.70 26.19
C ASN A 167 -0.85 -30.00 27.36
N VAL A 168 -0.29 -28.99 28.05
CA VAL A 168 0.73 -29.18 29.11
C VAL A 168 0.39 -28.34 30.35
N SER A 169 0.59 -28.91 31.55
CA SER A 169 0.32 -28.28 32.84
C SER A 169 1.16 -27.02 33.11
N LEU A 170 0.64 -26.15 33.97
CA LEU A 170 1.08 -24.78 34.28
C LEU A 170 2.53 -24.60 34.80
N GLU A 171 3.30 -25.68 34.99
CA GLU A 171 4.60 -25.66 35.68
C GLU A 171 5.80 -25.33 34.77
N ASP A 172 5.59 -25.28 33.45
CA ASP A 172 6.66 -25.22 32.45
C ASP A 172 6.84 -23.84 31.78
N THR A 173 6.78 -22.76 32.58
CA THR A 173 6.99 -21.37 32.11
C THR A 173 8.32 -21.21 31.37
N MET A 174 9.37 -21.89 31.83
CA MET A 174 10.69 -21.82 31.21
C MET A 174 10.75 -22.55 29.87
N THR A 175 9.95 -23.60 29.70
CA THR A 175 9.82 -24.34 28.43
C THR A 175 9.18 -23.49 27.36
N ILE A 176 8.11 -22.74 27.69
CA ILE A 176 7.45 -21.81 26.75
C ILE A 176 8.39 -20.69 26.33
N TYR A 177 9.11 -20.08 27.27
CA TYR A 177 10.10 -19.04 26.96
C TYR A 177 11.20 -19.57 26.03
N THR A 178 11.78 -20.73 26.36
CA THR A 178 12.85 -21.35 25.57
C THR A 178 12.34 -21.73 24.17
N TYR A 179 11.10 -22.19 24.05
CA TYR A 179 10.47 -22.48 22.77
C TYR A 179 10.37 -21.22 21.88
N VAL A 180 9.91 -20.09 22.43
CA VAL A 180 9.80 -18.85 21.67
C VAL A 180 11.18 -18.33 21.24
N VAL A 181 12.17 -18.36 22.14
CA VAL A 181 13.53 -17.89 21.83
C VAL A 181 14.21 -18.77 20.77
N ASN A 182 14.15 -20.08 20.91
CA ASN A 182 14.68 -21.01 19.91
C ASN A 182 13.89 -20.90 18.60
N GLY A 183 12.57 -20.73 18.67
CA GLY A 183 11.71 -20.51 17.53
C GLY A 183 12.06 -19.27 16.72
N ILE A 184 12.62 -18.22 17.32
CA ILE A 184 13.15 -17.06 16.57
C ILE A 184 14.54 -17.37 16.02
N LYS A 185 15.42 -17.94 16.85
CA LYS A 185 16.85 -18.14 16.52
C LYS A 185 17.05 -19.16 15.39
N ASP A 186 16.30 -20.24 15.42
CA ASP A 186 16.47 -21.37 14.50
C ASP A 186 15.60 -21.24 13.24
N ASN A 187 14.82 -20.16 13.14
CA ASN A 187 13.92 -19.93 12.01
C ASN A 187 14.68 -19.36 10.79
N SER A 188 15.16 -20.28 9.96
CA SER A 188 15.80 -19.97 8.69
C SER A 188 14.91 -19.19 7.72
N GLN A 189 13.58 -19.37 7.80
CA GLN A 189 12.63 -18.65 6.95
C GLN A 189 12.54 -17.17 7.34
N LEU A 190 12.52 -16.87 8.64
CA LEU A 190 12.57 -15.50 9.16
C LEU A 190 13.84 -14.79 8.65
N LEU A 191 15.01 -15.39 8.85
CA LEU A 191 16.28 -14.79 8.43
C LEU A 191 16.33 -14.60 6.90
N THR A 192 15.82 -15.57 6.15
CA THR A 192 15.69 -15.46 4.69
C THR A 192 14.83 -14.29 4.29
N ALA A 193 13.63 -14.16 4.87
CA ALA A 193 12.70 -13.08 4.52
C ALA A 193 13.30 -11.71 4.83
N LEU A 194 13.99 -11.56 5.97
CA LEU A 194 14.69 -10.33 6.34
C LEU A 194 15.76 -9.95 5.31
N VAL A 195 16.62 -10.88 4.91
CA VAL A 195 17.70 -10.62 3.96
C VAL A 195 17.15 -10.35 2.57
N VAL A 196 16.27 -11.21 2.06
CA VAL A 196 15.75 -11.10 0.68
C VAL A 196 14.91 -9.84 0.51
N PHE A 197 14.06 -9.47 1.47
CA PHE A 197 13.29 -8.23 1.38
C PHE A 197 14.18 -6.99 1.45
N SER A 198 15.23 -7.00 2.29
CA SER A 198 16.17 -5.88 2.37
C SER A 198 16.93 -5.69 1.05
N VAL A 199 17.44 -6.78 0.47
CA VAL A 199 18.16 -6.75 -0.81
C VAL A 199 17.23 -6.34 -1.94
N THR A 200 16.01 -6.88 -1.99
CA THR A 200 15.00 -6.53 -3.00
C THR A 200 14.67 -5.03 -2.96
N LEU A 201 14.41 -4.50 -1.77
CA LEU A 201 14.12 -3.08 -1.59
C LEU A 201 15.30 -2.22 -2.07
N LEU A 202 16.52 -2.58 -1.69
CA LEU A 202 17.74 -1.85 -2.08
C LEU A 202 17.95 -1.87 -3.60
N ILE A 203 17.81 -3.04 -4.23
CA ILE A 203 17.97 -3.19 -5.69
C ILE A 203 16.89 -2.39 -6.42
N THR A 204 15.62 -2.54 -6.05
CA THR A 204 14.53 -1.77 -6.65
C THR A 204 14.77 -0.27 -6.51
N TRP A 205 15.20 0.19 -5.33
CA TRP A 205 15.50 1.59 -5.09
C TRP A 205 16.68 2.11 -5.94
N LEU A 206 17.75 1.33 -6.06
CA LEU A 206 18.91 1.70 -6.86
C LEU A 206 18.55 1.83 -8.33
N VAL A 207 17.85 0.83 -8.88
CA VAL A 207 17.44 0.79 -10.29
C VAL A 207 16.44 1.91 -10.60
N TRP A 208 15.51 2.20 -9.68
CA TRP A 208 14.53 3.29 -9.82
C TRP A 208 15.20 4.67 -9.98
N ARG A 209 16.39 4.87 -9.41
CA ARG A 209 17.14 6.13 -9.47
C ARG A 209 18.06 6.26 -10.69
N MET A 210 18.18 5.21 -11.49
CA MET A 210 19.05 5.25 -12.67
C MET A 210 18.41 6.07 -13.80
N LYS A 211 19.26 6.70 -14.62
CA LYS A 211 18.86 7.66 -15.67
C LYS A 211 18.63 7.04 -17.06
N PHE A 212 18.26 5.77 -17.13
CA PHE A 212 17.92 5.10 -18.39
C PHE A 212 16.41 5.14 -18.67
N ASP A 213 16.01 4.96 -19.93
CA ASP A 213 14.59 4.95 -20.30
C ASP A 213 13.89 3.72 -19.74
N TYR A 214 12.63 3.87 -19.30
CA TYR A 214 11.87 2.82 -18.62
C TYR A 214 12.49 2.35 -17.28
N SER A 215 13.29 3.19 -16.61
CA SER A 215 13.91 2.85 -15.32
C SER A 215 12.92 2.47 -14.24
N HIS A 216 11.75 3.10 -14.24
CA HIS A 216 10.69 2.84 -13.29
C HIS A 216 10.12 1.42 -13.42
N GLU A 217 9.80 0.99 -14.65
CA GLU A 217 9.24 -0.33 -14.96
C GLU A 217 10.29 -1.43 -14.75
N ILE A 218 11.54 -1.16 -15.18
CA ILE A 218 12.67 -2.08 -15.03
C ILE A 218 13.02 -2.28 -13.55
N ALA A 219 12.87 -1.27 -12.70
CA ALA A 219 13.10 -1.40 -11.26
C ALA A 219 12.13 -2.39 -10.59
N ILE A 220 10.86 -2.38 -10.99
CA ILE A 220 9.87 -3.35 -10.51
C ILE A 220 10.24 -4.76 -10.98
N ALA A 221 10.56 -4.91 -12.26
CA ALA A 221 10.96 -6.21 -12.82
C ALA A 221 12.23 -6.77 -12.13
N ALA A 222 13.26 -5.94 -11.94
CA ALA A 222 14.49 -6.30 -11.24
C ALA A 222 14.22 -6.69 -9.78
N GLY A 223 13.33 -5.97 -9.10
CA GLY A 223 12.87 -6.32 -7.76
C GLY A 223 12.19 -7.68 -7.70
N CYS A 224 11.25 -7.95 -8.61
CA CYS A 224 10.56 -9.24 -8.70
C CYS A 224 11.55 -10.39 -8.92
N LEU A 225 12.49 -10.22 -9.84
CA LEU A 225 13.54 -11.21 -10.11
C LEU A 225 14.42 -11.44 -8.88
N THR A 226 14.82 -10.37 -8.19
CA THR A 226 15.60 -10.47 -6.95
C THR A 226 14.86 -11.26 -5.88
N ASN A 227 13.56 -11.00 -5.72
CA ASN A 227 12.73 -11.73 -4.75
C ASN A 227 12.67 -13.22 -5.10
N ILE A 228 12.36 -13.56 -6.37
CA ILE A 228 12.27 -14.95 -6.84
C ILE A 228 13.60 -15.66 -6.65
N PHE A 229 14.71 -15.09 -7.13
CA PHE A 229 16.02 -15.73 -7.01
C PHE A 229 16.48 -15.82 -5.55
N GLY A 230 16.26 -14.78 -4.75
CA GLY A 230 16.63 -14.77 -3.33
C GLY A 230 15.96 -15.88 -2.53
N PHE A 231 14.64 -16.01 -2.66
CA PHE A 231 13.90 -17.08 -1.98
C PHE A 231 14.16 -18.46 -2.59
N LEU A 232 14.40 -18.56 -3.91
CA LEU A 232 14.73 -19.84 -4.54
C LEU A 232 16.09 -20.38 -4.09
N ILE A 233 17.13 -19.52 -4.06
CA ILE A 233 18.45 -19.89 -3.53
C ILE A 233 18.35 -20.33 -2.07
N SER A 234 17.58 -19.62 -1.26
CA SER A 234 17.35 -19.99 0.14
C SER A 234 16.60 -21.31 0.28
N SER A 235 15.53 -21.50 -0.50
CA SER A 235 14.75 -22.74 -0.53
C SER A 235 15.61 -23.97 -0.85
N LEU A 236 16.55 -23.85 -1.79
CA LEU A 236 17.48 -24.92 -2.14
C LEU A 236 18.48 -25.19 -1.00
N LYS A 237 18.97 -24.14 -0.34
CA LYS A 237 19.94 -24.27 0.76
C LYS A 237 19.33 -24.92 2.01
N PHE A 238 18.10 -24.57 2.35
CA PHE A 238 17.41 -25.07 3.54
C PHE A 238 16.43 -26.22 3.25
N ASN A 239 16.43 -26.75 2.02
CA ASN A 239 15.57 -27.85 1.56
C ASN A 239 14.06 -27.63 1.81
N ASN A 240 13.61 -26.36 1.76
CA ASN A 240 12.24 -25.93 2.07
C ASN A 240 11.42 -25.74 0.78
N THR A 241 11.19 -26.84 0.05
CA THR A 241 10.67 -26.81 -1.34
C THR A 241 9.14 -26.65 -1.42
N GLU A 242 8.41 -26.85 -0.33
CA GLU A 242 6.93 -26.96 -0.32
C GLU A 242 6.19 -25.69 -0.78
N GLN A 243 6.83 -24.52 -0.75
CA GLN A 243 6.17 -23.23 -0.99
C GLN A 243 6.72 -22.45 -2.18
N ILE A 244 7.53 -23.06 -3.05
CA ILE A 244 8.12 -22.35 -4.20
C ILE A 244 7.03 -21.85 -5.16
N GLY A 245 6.03 -22.69 -5.46
CA GLY A 245 4.96 -22.31 -6.40
C GLY A 245 4.13 -21.12 -5.90
N THR A 246 3.76 -21.12 -4.61
CA THR A 246 3.01 -20.02 -3.99
C THR A 246 3.86 -18.75 -3.88
N MET A 247 5.17 -18.87 -3.64
CA MET A 247 6.11 -17.73 -3.64
C MET A 247 6.18 -17.06 -5.02
N ILE A 248 6.31 -17.84 -6.10
CA ILE A 248 6.40 -17.30 -7.46
C ILE A 248 5.11 -16.58 -7.84
N ILE A 249 3.95 -17.23 -7.66
CA ILE A 249 2.64 -16.64 -7.95
C ILE A 249 2.43 -15.38 -7.12
N GLY A 250 2.72 -15.44 -5.82
CA GLY A 250 2.62 -14.29 -4.91
C GLY A 250 3.51 -13.12 -5.33
N THR A 251 4.72 -13.40 -5.82
CA THR A 251 5.65 -12.36 -6.32
C THR A 251 5.16 -11.74 -7.63
N VAL A 252 4.64 -12.55 -8.56
CA VAL A 252 4.08 -12.05 -9.83
C VAL A 252 2.87 -11.16 -9.56
N ILE A 253 1.92 -11.60 -8.72
CA ILE A 253 0.76 -10.81 -8.33
C ILE A 253 1.21 -9.51 -7.66
N SER A 254 2.19 -9.58 -6.76
CA SER A 254 2.76 -8.40 -6.09
C SER A 254 3.35 -7.41 -7.10
N GLY A 255 4.13 -7.89 -8.07
CA GLY A 255 4.70 -7.07 -9.13
C GLY A 255 3.64 -6.37 -9.99
N ILE A 256 2.58 -7.08 -10.35
CA ILE A 256 1.43 -6.51 -11.09
C ILE A 256 0.76 -5.40 -10.26
N ILE A 257 0.53 -5.63 -8.96
CA ILE A 257 -0.06 -4.62 -8.07
C ILE A 257 0.83 -3.37 -8.02
N VAL A 258 2.14 -3.53 -7.82
CA VAL A 258 3.08 -2.40 -7.77
C VAL A 258 3.11 -1.65 -9.10
N PHE A 259 3.10 -2.37 -10.23
CA PHE A 259 3.05 -1.79 -11.57
C PHE A 259 1.76 -0.99 -11.80
N LEU A 260 0.61 -1.49 -11.36
CA LEU A 260 -0.65 -0.74 -11.43
C LEU A 260 -0.59 0.53 -10.57
N ILE A 261 -0.05 0.43 -9.35
CA ILE A 261 0.13 1.60 -8.47
C ILE A 261 1.07 2.63 -9.10
N GLN A 262 2.19 2.18 -9.67
CA GLN A 262 3.12 3.02 -10.44
C GLN A 262 2.39 3.72 -11.58
N PHE A 263 1.61 3.00 -12.38
CA PHE A 263 0.88 3.54 -13.52
C PHE A 263 -0.07 4.67 -13.10
N PHE A 264 -0.78 4.52 -11.97
CA PHE A 264 -1.59 5.61 -11.44
C PHE A 264 -0.75 6.78 -10.93
N HIS A 265 0.42 6.54 -10.32
CA HIS A 265 1.26 7.62 -9.81
C HIS A 265 1.96 8.43 -10.92
N LEU A 266 2.63 7.76 -11.85
CA LEU A 266 3.50 8.38 -12.85
C LEU A 266 3.35 7.68 -14.20
N SER A 267 3.11 8.45 -15.26
CA SER A 267 3.06 7.96 -16.64
C SER A 267 3.83 8.94 -17.53
N LEU A 268 4.92 8.45 -18.12
CA LEU A 268 5.88 9.20 -18.93
C LEU A 268 5.85 8.69 -20.36
N ASP A 269 6.05 9.58 -21.33
CA ASP A 269 6.26 9.22 -22.73
C ASP A 269 7.75 9.24 -23.05
N TYR A 270 8.37 8.06 -23.04
CA TYR A 270 9.78 7.90 -23.40
C TYR A 270 10.04 7.97 -24.91
N SER A 271 9.01 8.07 -25.77
CA SER A 271 9.19 8.20 -27.22
C SER A 271 9.49 9.65 -27.64
N ALA A 272 9.07 10.62 -26.82
CA ALA A 272 9.22 12.05 -27.06
C ALA A 272 10.24 12.69 -26.09
N VAL A 273 11.36 12.00 -25.85
CA VAL A 273 12.44 12.50 -24.97
C VAL A 273 13.19 13.64 -25.65
N GLU A 274 13.33 14.76 -24.95
CA GLU A 274 14.08 15.93 -25.41
C GLU A 274 15.32 16.17 -24.53
N HIS A 275 16.45 16.48 -25.16
CA HIS A 275 17.68 16.87 -24.49
C HIS A 275 17.92 18.35 -24.74
N VAL A 276 17.73 19.17 -23.71
CA VAL A 276 17.80 20.62 -23.79
C VAL A 276 19.02 21.11 -23.00
N GLN A 277 19.66 22.15 -23.52
CA GLN A 277 20.78 22.82 -22.88
C GLN A 277 20.34 24.22 -22.50
N PHE A 278 20.60 24.62 -21.26
CA PHE A 278 20.34 25.97 -20.79
C PHE A 278 21.66 26.56 -20.29
N GLU A 279 21.91 27.81 -20.62
CA GLU A 279 23.06 28.57 -20.12
C GLU A 279 22.53 29.82 -19.44
N ASP A 280 23.08 30.12 -18.27
CA ASP A 280 22.88 31.35 -17.52
C ASP A 280 24.27 31.91 -17.13
N ASP A 281 24.32 33.13 -16.61
CA ASP A 281 25.57 33.87 -16.32
C ASP A 281 26.53 33.05 -15.42
N ASP A 282 26.00 32.20 -14.54
CA ASP A 282 26.78 31.38 -13.60
C ASP A 282 26.89 29.89 -13.98
N TYR A 283 25.99 29.35 -14.81
CA TYR A 283 25.85 27.89 -14.97
C TYR A 283 25.43 27.42 -16.36
N TYR A 284 25.99 26.28 -16.79
CA TYR A 284 25.59 25.52 -17.98
C TYR A 284 24.88 24.22 -17.56
N TYR A 285 23.61 24.08 -17.91
CA TYR A 285 22.74 22.96 -17.54
C TYR A 285 22.51 22.00 -18.70
N TYR A 286 22.69 20.71 -18.45
CA TYR A 286 22.24 19.63 -19.34
C TYR A 286 20.98 18.99 -18.76
N VAL A 287 19.85 19.14 -19.44
CA VAL A 287 18.53 18.69 -18.96
C VAL A 287 17.99 17.60 -19.90
N LYS A 288 17.51 16.50 -19.30
CA LYS A 288 16.69 15.50 -19.99
C LYS A 288 15.23 15.75 -19.61
N ALA A 289 14.42 16.18 -20.58
CA ALA A 289 13.00 16.39 -20.41
C ALA A 289 12.24 15.16 -20.94
N ILE A 290 11.37 14.59 -20.08
CA ILE A 290 10.50 13.48 -20.45
C ILE A 290 9.05 13.94 -20.25
N PRO A 291 8.26 14.10 -21.32
CA PRO A 291 6.91 14.61 -21.20
C PRO A 291 6.01 13.63 -20.44
N LYS A 292 5.11 14.18 -19.61
CA LYS A 292 4.05 13.40 -18.96
C LYS A 292 2.93 13.17 -19.97
N ILE A 293 2.38 11.96 -20.01
CA ILE A 293 1.26 11.66 -20.90
C ILE A 293 -0.01 12.31 -20.36
N ASN A 294 -0.38 13.45 -20.94
CA ASN A 294 -1.65 14.14 -20.69
C ASN A 294 -2.57 13.93 -21.89
N VAL A 295 -3.63 13.14 -21.70
CA VAL A 295 -4.68 13.00 -22.73
C VAL A 295 -5.76 14.03 -22.43
N THR A 296 -5.91 15.01 -23.31
CA THR A 296 -7.04 15.95 -23.27
C THR A 296 -8.31 15.13 -23.46
N THR A 297 -9.26 15.24 -22.53
CA THR A 297 -10.56 14.57 -22.67
C THR A 297 -11.19 15.01 -24.00
N PRO A 298 -11.63 14.09 -24.86
CA PRO A 298 -12.24 14.47 -26.13
C PRO A 298 -13.45 15.37 -25.83
N GLN A 299 -13.39 16.62 -26.29
CA GLN A 299 -14.51 17.53 -26.17
C GLN A 299 -15.66 16.94 -26.98
N VAL A 300 -16.79 16.70 -26.32
CA VAL A 300 -18.03 16.28 -27.01
C VAL A 300 -18.46 17.47 -27.86
N ASN A 301 -18.14 17.41 -29.15
CA ASN A 301 -18.51 18.45 -30.09
C ASN A 301 -20.00 18.25 -30.40
N VAL A 302 -20.87 18.91 -29.62
CA VAL A 302 -22.32 18.88 -29.85
C VAL A 302 -22.59 19.69 -31.11
N LYS A 303 -22.66 19.01 -32.27
CA LYS A 303 -23.16 19.62 -33.50
C LYS A 303 -24.65 19.94 -33.31
N ARG A 304 -24.98 21.20 -33.02
CA ARG A 304 -26.36 21.68 -33.09
C ARG A 304 -26.76 21.77 -34.56
N PHE A 305 -27.68 20.92 -34.99
CA PHE A 305 -28.36 21.09 -36.27
C PHE A 305 -29.42 22.17 -36.09
N ASN A 306 -29.19 23.37 -36.62
CA ASN A 306 -30.25 24.36 -36.75
C ASN A 306 -31.25 23.84 -37.79
N THR A 307 -32.46 23.49 -37.35
CA THR A 307 -33.60 23.27 -38.26
C THR A 307 -33.89 24.58 -38.97
N GLN A 308 -33.51 24.65 -40.25
CA GLN A 308 -33.79 25.79 -41.12
C GLN A 308 -35.31 25.90 -41.29
N LYS A 309 -35.90 26.97 -40.76
CA LYS A 309 -37.32 27.29 -40.93
C LYS A 309 -37.53 27.59 -42.41
N THR A 310 -38.18 26.68 -43.14
CA THR A 310 -38.58 26.87 -44.54
C THR A 310 -39.45 28.13 -44.63
N GLN A 311 -38.89 29.22 -45.14
CA GLN A 311 -39.67 30.41 -45.50
C GLN A 311 -40.45 30.10 -46.77
N ILE A 312 -41.77 29.93 -46.63
CA ILE A 312 -42.71 29.94 -47.76
C ILE A 312 -42.94 31.42 -48.12
N PRO A 313 -42.71 31.85 -49.37
CA PRO A 313 -42.86 33.25 -49.75
C PRO A 313 -44.33 33.57 -50.07
N GLY A 314 -44.90 34.54 -49.36
CA GLY A 314 -46.13 35.24 -49.74
C GLY A 314 -47.31 35.06 -48.77
N GLY A 315 -47.49 36.03 -47.88
CA GLY A 315 -48.69 36.16 -47.04
C GLY A 315 -48.53 37.29 -46.04
N HIS A 316 -49.42 38.28 -46.13
CA HIS A 316 -49.34 39.62 -45.54
C HIS A 316 -49.99 39.66 -44.13
N PHE A 317 -49.26 40.22 -43.15
CA PHE A 317 -49.71 41.03 -41.98
C PHE A 317 -50.35 40.35 -40.75
N PRO A 318 -50.37 41.01 -39.56
CA PRO A 318 -49.45 42.02 -39.01
C PRO A 318 -48.91 41.66 -37.58
N ASP A 319 -47.93 42.44 -37.15
CA ASP A 319 -47.46 42.57 -35.76
C ASP A 319 -48.61 42.84 -34.79
N ASP A 320 -48.58 42.18 -33.63
CA ASP A 320 -49.19 42.69 -32.41
C ASP A 320 -48.27 42.42 -31.20
N THR A 321 -47.89 43.53 -30.55
CA THR A 321 -47.55 43.71 -29.11
C THR A 321 -46.20 43.18 -28.61
N PHE A 322 -45.15 44.01 -28.43
CA PHE A 322 -44.85 44.89 -27.26
C PHE A 322 -44.99 44.17 -25.91
N THR A 323 -43.93 43.91 -25.15
CA THR A 323 -43.14 44.85 -24.30
C THR A 323 -41.97 44.04 -23.71
N ASP A 324 -40.70 44.42 -23.85
CA ASP A 324 -39.91 45.48 -23.16
C ASP A 324 -39.35 45.08 -21.78
N GLU A 325 -38.06 45.43 -21.62
CA GLU A 325 -37.19 45.53 -20.40
C GLU A 325 -36.53 44.22 -19.90
N GLU A 326 -35.19 44.06 -20.02
CA GLU A 326 -34.09 44.68 -19.22
C GLU A 326 -34.33 44.40 -17.71
N ASP A 327 -33.45 43.83 -16.89
CA ASP A 327 -31.99 43.92 -16.78
C ASP A 327 -31.54 42.98 -15.64
N PHE A 328 -30.24 43.05 -15.28
CA PHE A 328 -29.60 42.65 -14.01
C PHE A 328 -29.15 41.19 -13.86
N GLU A 329 -28.01 40.85 -13.30
CA GLU A 329 -26.76 41.53 -12.93
C GLU A 329 -25.83 40.38 -12.51
N ASP A 330 -24.53 40.56 -12.71
CA ASP A 330 -23.50 39.74 -12.07
C ASP A 330 -23.61 39.86 -10.54
N GLU A 331 -23.40 38.76 -9.82
CA GLU A 331 -22.72 38.80 -8.52
C GLU A 331 -22.07 37.44 -8.19
N GLU A 332 -20.73 37.50 -8.15
CA GLU A 332 -19.69 36.67 -7.50
C GLU A 332 -19.56 35.15 -7.76
#